data_AF-A0AAP0R2K9-F1
#
_entry.id   AF-A0AAP0R2K9-F1
#
_cell.length_a   1.000
_cell.length_b   1.000
_cell.length_c   1.000
_cell.angle_alpha   90.00
_cell.angle_beta   90.00
_cell.angle_gamma   90.00
#
_symmetry.space_group_name_H-M   'P 1'
#
loop_
_entity.id
_entity.type
_entity.pdbx_description
1 polymer ?
#
loop_
_entity_poly.entity_id
_entity_poly.type
_entity_poly.pdbx_seq_one_letter_code
_entity_poly.pdbx_strand_id
1 'polypeptide(L)'
;MAIVSHFQLILLLSLCTLLFKSCSWSPERVSDYERWVSWNVANYQKRTVKEAESLVQTPGSSGTVLDLKLRNAEMNRVRKSVSQDGTGDFKTIKEALDSIPLHNIKRVILDIKPGVYSDPPTITGNDTASATGRNGMPLKTFQSATVAVDANYFVAINVKFEKIPHN
;
A
#
# COMPACT_ATOMS: atom_id res chain seq x y z
N MET A 1 39.84 -20.54 -37.78
CA MET A 1 39.45 -19.56 -36.74
C MET A 1 37.93 -19.39 -36.55
N ALA A 2 37.05 -19.97 -37.39
CA ALA A 2 35.59 -19.84 -37.25
C ALA A 2 34.95 -20.71 -36.14
N ILE A 3 35.51 -21.90 -35.85
CA ILE A 3 34.91 -22.88 -34.92
C ILE A 3 34.94 -22.39 -33.45
N VAL A 4 35.97 -21.64 -33.06
CA VAL A 4 36.10 -21.09 -31.69
C VAL A 4 35.04 -20.02 -31.42
N SER A 5 34.63 -19.26 -32.45
CA SER A 5 33.61 -18.21 -32.34
C SER A 5 32.20 -18.78 -32.13
N HIS A 6 31.86 -19.89 -32.78
CA HIS A 6 30.56 -20.54 -32.61
C HIS A 6 30.36 -21.16 -31.22
N PHE A 7 31.42 -21.75 -30.65
CA PHE A 7 31.37 -22.27 -29.27
C PHE A 7 31.19 -21.16 -28.23
N GLN A 8 31.86 -20.02 -28.42
CA GLN A 8 31.70 -18.86 -27.54
C GLN A 8 30.28 -18.28 -27.61
N LEU A 9 29.68 -18.21 -28.79
CA LEU A 9 28.31 -17.72 -28.97
C LEU A 9 27.27 -18.63 -28.29
N ILE A 10 27.44 -19.96 -28.41
CA ILE A 10 26.55 -20.94 -27.76
C ILE A 10 26.69 -20.87 -26.23
N LEU A 11 27.92 -20.73 -25.71
CA LEU A 11 28.15 -20.59 -24.27
C LEU A 11 27.54 -19.28 -23.72
N LEU A 12 27.62 -18.19 -24.49
CA LEU A 12 27.03 -16.90 -24.15
C LEU A 12 25.50 -16.94 -24.16
N LEU A 13 24.89 -17.58 -25.16
CA LEU A 13 23.43 -17.80 -25.22
C LEU A 13 22.94 -18.70 -24.08
N SER A 14 23.67 -19.77 -23.77
CA SER A 14 23.39 -20.64 -22.61
C SER A 14 23.48 -19.87 -21.29
N LEU A 15 24.51 -19.04 -21.11
CA LEU A 15 24.67 -18.20 -19.92
C LEU A 15 23.59 -17.11 -19.83
N CYS A 16 23.16 -16.56 -20.98
CA CYS A 16 22.04 -15.63 -21.05
C CYS A 16 20.73 -16.27 -20.56
N THR A 17 20.42 -17.50 -21.00
CA THR A 17 19.20 -18.21 -20.54
C THR A 17 19.22 -18.55 -19.05
N LEU A 18 20.41 -18.72 -18.44
CA LEU A 18 20.56 -18.91 -16.99
C LEU A 18 20.36 -17.60 -16.22
N LEU A 19 20.80 -16.46 -16.77
CA LEU A 19 20.58 -15.13 -16.18
C LEU A 19 19.12 -14.67 -16.27
N PHE A 20 18.36 -15.07 -17.30
CA PHE A 20 16.93 -14.81 -17.39
C PHE A 20 16.08 -15.62 -16.41
N LYS A 21 16.56 -16.78 -15.93
CA LYS A 21 15.87 -17.58 -14.89
C LYS A 21 15.96 -16.95 -13.49
N SER A 22 16.97 -16.13 -13.21
CA SER A 22 17.11 -15.40 -11.94
C SER A 22 16.16 -14.22 -11.77
N CYS A 23 15.45 -13.81 -12.83
CA CYS A 23 14.32 -12.88 -12.73
C CYS A 23 12.98 -13.63 -12.82
N SER A 24 12.92 -14.88 -12.35
CA SER A 24 11.64 -15.55 -12.14
C SER A 24 11.12 -15.17 -10.75
N TRP A 25 10.02 -14.43 -10.75
CA TRP A 25 9.20 -14.11 -9.57
C TRP A 25 8.99 -15.39 -8.74
N SER A 26 9.68 -15.53 -7.61
CA SER A 26 9.69 -16.79 -6.86
C SER A 26 8.34 -17.00 -6.13
N PRO A 27 7.68 -18.16 -6.31
CA PRO A 27 6.43 -18.50 -5.63
C PRO A 27 6.54 -18.50 -4.08
N GLU A 28 7.74 -18.69 -3.53
CA GLU A 28 7.98 -18.70 -2.09
C GLU A 28 7.61 -17.37 -1.42
N ARG A 29 7.92 -16.22 -2.05
CA ARG A 29 7.61 -14.90 -1.47
C ARG A 29 6.11 -14.62 -1.40
N VAL A 30 5.34 -15.15 -2.34
CA VAL A 30 3.87 -15.04 -2.30
C VAL A 30 3.34 -15.87 -1.13
N SER A 31 3.89 -17.06 -0.89
CA SER A 31 3.48 -17.91 0.24
C SER A 31 3.80 -17.32 1.60
N ASP A 32 4.97 -16.70 1.77
CA ASP A 32 5.35 -16.04 3.03
C ASP A 32 4.54 -14.78 3.28
N TYR A 33 4.21 -14.04 2.23
CA TYR A 33 3.32 -12.89 2.30
C TYR A 33 1.91 -13.32 2.74
N GLU A 34 1.30 -14.31 2.08
CA GLU A 34 -0.03 -14.80 2.44
C GLU A 34 -0.07 -15.38 3.85
N ARG A 35 1.02 -16.04 4.27
CA ARG A 35 1.20 -16.53 5.65
C ARG A 35 1.29 -15.38 6.63
N TRP A 36 2.07 -14.34 6.33
CA TRP A 36 2.19 -13.16 7.17
C TRP A 36 0.86 -12.40 7.27
N VAL A 37 0.13 -12.22 6.16
CA VAL A 37 -1.20 -11.60 6.13
C VAL A 37 -2.18 -12.40 6.98
N SER A 38 -2.24 -13.72 6.77
CA SER A 38 -3.11 -14.62 7.54
C SER A 38 -2.79 -14.56 9.04
N TRP A 39 -1.51 -14.56 9.40
CA TRP A 39 -1.07 -14.39 10.78
C TRP A 39 -1.45 -13.02 11.34
N ASN A 40 -1.28 -11.93 10.58
CA ASN A 40 -1.60 -10.59 11.04
C ASN A 40 -3.10 -10.42 11.28
N VAL A 41 -3.93 -10.92 10.36
CA VAL A 41 -5.39 -10.95 10.50
C VAL A 41 -5.80 -11.76 11.73
N ALA A 42 -5.26 -12.97 11.88
CA ALA A 42 -5.56 -13.82 13.03
C ALA A 42 -5.07 -13.22 14.35
N ASN A 43 -3.92 -12.55 14.36
CA ASN A 43 -3.36 -11.91 15.55
C ASN A 43 -4.15 -10.65 15.92
N TYR A 44 -4.61 -9.87 14.92
CA TYR A 44 -5.53 -8.76 15.13
C TYR A 44 -6.84 -9.25 15.76
N GLN A 45 -7.45 -10.29 15.18
CA GLN A 45 -8.66 -10.92 15.73
C GLN A 45 -8.43 -11.42 17.17
N LYS A 46 -7.34 -12.16 17.42
CA LYS A 46 -7.02 -12.64 18.77
C LYS A 46 -6.82 -11.51 19.76
N ARG A 47 -6.17 -10.41 19.38
CA ARG A 47 -6.03 -9.22 20.23
C ARG A 47 -7.38 -8.58 20.50
N THR A 48 -8.21 -8.37 19.47
CA THR A 48 -9.57 -7.83 19.65
C THR A 48 -10.45 -8.72 20.53
N VAL A 49 -10.34 -10.05 20.41
CA VAL A 49 -11.10 -11.00 21.24
C VAL A 49 -10.57 -11.03 22.67
N LYS A 50 -9.24 -11.09 22.88
CA LYS A 50 -8.65 -11.01 24.22
C LYS A 50 -8.96 -9.70 24.92
N GLU A 51 -8.95 -8.60 24.18
CA GLU A 51 -9.30 -7.28 24.69
C GLU A 51 -10.80 -7.25 25.03
N ALA A 52 -11.69 -7.72 24.14
CA ALA A 52 -13.12 -7.88 24.44
C ALA A 52 -13.41 -8.81 25.63
N GLU A 53 -12.68 -9.91 25.80
CA GLU A 53 -12.78 -10.85 26.93
C GLU A 53 -12.30 -10.20 28.24
N SER A 54 -11.24 -9.39 28.19
CA SER A 54 -10.76 -8.63 29.35
C SER A 54 -11.73 -7.52 29.80
N LEU A 55 -12.64 -7.10 28.93
CA LEU A 55 -13.64 -6.05 29.18
C LEU A 55 -14.98 -6.57 29.72
N VAL A 56 -15.13 -7.89 29.92
CA VAL A 56 -16.32 -8.47 30.59
C VAL A 56 -16.37 -8.13 32.10
N GLN A 57 -15.38 -7.39 32.61
CA GLN A 57 -15.33 -6.88 33.98
C GLN A 57 -15.11 -5.36 34.04
N THR A 58 -16.01 -4.53 33.51
CA THR A 58 -16.51 -3.27 34.13
C THR A 58 -17.39 -2.45 33.17
N PRO A 59 -18.55 -1.92 33.62
CA PRO A 59 -19.37 -1.01 32.82
C PRO A 59 -18.70 0.38 32.77
N GLY A 60 -18.16 0.76 31.61
CA GLY A 60 -17.56 2.09 31.40
C GLY A 60 -16.33 2.13 30.49
N SER A 61 -15.89 1.00 29.92
CA SER A 61 -14.68 0.97 29.09
C SER A 61 -14.93 1.49 27.67
N SER A 62 -14.20 2.54 27.31
CA SER A 62 -14.08 3.08 25.94
C SER A 62 -13.71 2.02 24.89
N GLY A 63 -13.08 0.90 25.31
CA GLY A 63 -12.72 -0.22 24.45
C GLY A 63 -13.92 -0.92 23.80
N THR A 64 -15.07 -1.01 24.49
CA THR A 64 -16.27 -1.66 23.92
C THR A 64 -16.90 -0.85 22.80
N VAL A 65 -16.78 0.50 22.85
CA VAL A 65 -17.37 1.38 21.84
C VAL A 65 -16.54 1.37 20.55
N LEU A 66 -15.21 1.34 20.65
CA LEU A 66 -14.32 1.24 19.50
C LEU A 66 -14.49 -0.10 18.78
N ASP A 67 -14.56 -1.20 19.51
CA ASP A 67 -14.79 -2.54 18.95
C ASP A 67 -16.15 -2.65 18.25
N LEU A 68 -17.20 -2.01 18.79
CA LEU A 68 -18.51 -1.95 18.14
C LEU A 68 -18.50 -1.11 16.87
N LYS A 69 -17.83 0.06 16.87
CA LYS A 69 -17.66 0.89 15.66
C LYS A 69 -16.91 0.15 14.57
N LEU A 70 -15.83 -0.53 14.94
CA LEU A 70 -15.04 -1.35 14.03
C LEU A 70 -15.87 -2.52 13.48
N ARG A 71 -16.54 -3.28 14.34
CA ARG A 71 -17.40 -4.39 13.92
C ARG A 71 -18.48 -3.93 12.96
N ASN A 72 -19.14 -2.82 13.26
CA ASN A 72 -20.16 -2.24 12.38
C ASN A 72 -19.57 -1.80 11.03
N ALA A 73 -18.34 -1.25 11.04
CA ALA A 73 -17.63 -0.87 9.82
C ALA A 73 -17.30 -2.07 8.93
N GLU A 74 -16.86 -3.19 9.53
CA GLU A 74 -16.51 -4.43 8.82
C GLU A 74 -17.74 -5.15 8.24
N MET A 75 -18.84 -5.19 9.00
CA MET A 75 -20.10 -5.81 8.55
C MET A 75 -20.72 -5.08 7.36
N ASN A 76 -20.49 -3.77 7.24
CA ASN A 76 -21.04 -2.91 6.20
C ASN A 76 -19.96 -2.41 5.23
N ARG A 77 -19.01 -3.28 4.86
CA ARG A 77 -17.92 -2.90 3.95
C ARG A 77 -18.43 -2.53 2.55
N VAL A 78 -17.80 -1.54 1.95
CA VAL A 78 -18.04 -1.10 0.57
C VAL A 78 -16.74 -1.20 -0.20
N ARG A 79 -16.78 -1.74 -1.42
CA ARG A 79 -15.62 -1.80 -2.32
C ARG A 79 -15.82 -0.80 -3.46
N LYS A 80 -14.76 -0.07 -3.80
CA LYS A 80 -14.68 0.88 -4.90
C LYS A 80 -13.43 0.56 -5.72
N SER A 81 -13.57 0.52 -7.03
CA SER A 81 -12.47 0.18 -7.94
C SER A 81 -11.82 1.44 -8.52
N VAL A 82 -10.49 1.41 -8.66
CA VAL A 82 -9.72 2.50 -9.25
C VAL A 82 -8.89 1.93 -10.40
N SER A 83 -9.03 2.48 -11.60
CA SER A 83 -8.26 2.04 -12.78
C SER A 83 -7.99 3.18 -13.75
N GLN A 84 -6.73 3.36 -14.16
CA GLN A 84 -6.32 4.43 -15.08
C GLN A 84 -6.88 4.26 -16.49
N ASP A 85 -7.22 3.03 -16.88
CA ASP A 85 -7.83 2.68 -18.18
C ASP A 85 -9.34 3.00 -18.24
N GLY A 86 -9.94 3.43 -17.12
CA GLY A 86 -11.36 3.76 -17.03
C GLY A 86 -12.29 2.56 -16.86
N THR A 87 -11.77 1.35 -16.62
CA THR A 87 -12.59 0.15 -16.36
C THR A 87 -13.12 0.06 -14.92
N GLY A 88 -12.59 0.90 -14.02
CA GLY A 88 -13.04 1.00 -12.63
C GLY A 88 -14.03 2.15 -12.40
N ASP A 89 -14.54 2.23 -11.16
CA ASP A 89 -15.46 3.29 -10.73
C ASP A 89 -14.80 4.68 -10.77
N PHE A 90 -13.48 4.74 -10.54
CA PHE A 90 -12.68 5.96 -10.54
C PHE A 90 -11.43 5.80 -11.40
N LYS A 91 -10.96 6.90 -12.00
CA LYS A 91 -9.71 6.91 -12.79
C LYS A 91 -8.50 7.20 -11.91
N THR A 92 -8.69 7.99 -10.85
CA THR A 92 -7.62 8.39 -9.93
C THR A 92 -7.90 7.99 -8.49
N ILE A 93 -6.84 7.84 -7.69
CA ILE A 93 -6.96 7.57 -6.25
C ILE A 93 -7.63 8.76 -5.54
N LYS A 94 -7.34 9.98 -5.98
CA LYS A 94 -7.91 11.21 -5.41
C LYS A 94 -9.43 11.24 -5.56
N GLU A 95 -9.96 10.98 -6.76
CA GLU A 95 -11.42 10.89 -6.98
C GLU A 95 -12.08 9.86 -6.08
N ALA A 96 -11.42 8.69 -5.92
CA ALA A 96 -11.91 7.64 -5.06
C ALA A 96 -11.98 8.08 -3.59
N LEU A 97 -10.98 8.81 -3.10
CA LEU A 97 -10.94 9.37 -1.74
C LEU A 97 -11.98 10.48 -1.55
N ASP A 98 -12.10 11.41 -2.51
CA ASP A 98 -13.08 12.52 -2.47
C ASP A 98 -14.53 12.00 -2.45
N SER A 99 -14.76 10.79 -2.98
CA SER A 99 -16.07 10.13 -2.95
C SER A 99 -16.44 9.50 -1.60
N ILE A 100 -15.54 9.52 -0.59
CA ILE A 100 -15.81 9.00 0.75
C ILE A 100 -16.39 10.14 1.61
N PRO A 101 -17.58 9.96 2.21
CA PRO A 101 -18.18 11.01 3.01
C PRO A 101 -17.37 11.28 4.28
N LEU A 102 -17.41 12.52 4.76
CA LEU A 102 -16.88 12.89 6.07
C LEU A 102 -17.58 12.06 7.16
N HIS A 103 -16.84 11.73 8.22
CA HIS A 103 -17.32 10.90 9.34
C HIS A 103 -17.83 9.51 8.91
N ASN A 104 -17.23 8.94 7.86
CA ASN A 104 -17.56 7.61 7.38
C ASN A 104 -17.41 6.55 8.49
N ILE A 105 -18.46 5.76 8.70
CA ILE A 105 -18.54 4.68 9.70
C ILE A 105 -18.41 3.28 9.10
N LYS A 106 -18.18 3.18 7.78
CA LYS A 106 -18.11 1.91 7.04
C LYS A 106 -16.68 1.62 6.62
N ARG A 107 -16.28 0.35 6.52
CA ARG A 107 -15.00 0.03 5.88
C ARG A 107 -15.11 0.31 4.38
N VAL A 108 -14.31 1.25 3.88
CA VAL A 108 -14.19 1.49 2.44
C VAL A 108 -12.91 0.81 1.96
N ILE A 109 -13.06 -0.08 0.98
CA ILE A 109 -11.96 -0.82 0.36
C ILE A 109 -11.76 -0.26 -1.04
N LEU A 110 -10.61 0.36 -1.28
CA LEU A 110 -10.19 0.75 -2.62
C LEU A 110 -9.45 -0.43 -3.27
N ASP A 111 -10.03 -0.99 -4.33
CA ASP A 111 -9.39 -2.00 -5.18
C ASP A 111 -8.69 -1.27 -6.33
N ILE A 112 -7.39 -1.05 -6.17
CA ILE A 112 -6.56 -0.27 -7.10
C ILE A 112 -5.95 -1.22 -8.13
N LYS A 113 -6.33 -1.08 -9.39
CA LYS A 113 -5.74 -1.85 -10.48
C LYS A 113 -4.26 -1.51 -10.67
N PRO A 114 -3.43 -2.46 -11.14
CA PRO A 114 -2.02 -2.21 -11.39
C PRO A 114 -1.81 -0.97 -12.26
N GLY A 115 -0.92 -0.08 -11.83
CA GLY A 115 -0.68 1.19 -12.51
C GLY A 115 0.21 2.12 -11.69
N VAL A 116 0.64 3.22 -12.31
CA VAL A 116 1.40 4.29 -11.66
C VAL A 116 0.50 5.50 -11.52
N TYR A 117 0.02 5.73 -10.29
CA TYR A 117 -0.90 6.81 -9.98
C TYR A 117 -0.14 8.03 -9.47
N SER A 118 0.15 8.96 -10.39
CA SER A 118 0.91 10.19 -10.11
C SER A 118 0.04 11.42 -10.34
N ASP A 119 -0.56 11.99 -9.29
CA ASP A 119 -1.29 13.28 -9.39
C ASP A 119 -1.62 13.94 -8.03
N PRO A 120 -1.27 15.23 -7.74
CA PRO A 120 -0.08 16.00 -8.18
C PRO A 120 0.75 16.57 -6.97
N PRO A 121 1.95 17.20 -7.14
CA PRO A 121 2.76 17.38 -8.36
C PRO A 121 4.17 16.75 -8.29
N THR A 122 4.83 16.72 -9.45
CA THR A 122 6.28 16.65 -9.65
C THR A 122 6.99 17.73 -8.83
N ILE A 123 7.65 17.36 -7.73
CA ILE A 123 8.51 18.27 -6.92
C ILE A 123 9.97 18.01 -7.26
N THR A 124 10.53 18.75 -8.22
CA THR A 124 11.93 18.62 -8.64
C THR A 124 12.90 18.52 -7.45
N GLY A 125 13.73 17.48 -7.53
CA GLY A 125 14.60 16.94 -6.52
C GLY A 125 15.63 17.94 -6.04
N ASN A 126 15.38 18.49 -4.86
CA ASN A 126 16.39 18.58 -3.84
C ASN A 126 15.74 18.31 -2.48
N ASP A 127 16.55 18.27 -1.43
CA ASP A 127 16.15 18.03 -0.03
C ASP A 127 14.87 18.78 0.36
N THR A 128 13.72 18.11 0.20
CA THR A 128 12.40 18.72 0.32
C THR A 128 12.11 19.21 1.73
N ALA A 129 12.79 18.67 2.75
CA ALA A 129 12.67 19.18 4.11
C ALA A 129 13.30 20.58 4.25
N SER A 130 14.27 20.91 3.40
CA SER A 130 14.97 22.20 3.35
C SER A 130 14.33 23.19 2.35
N ALA A 131 13.42 22.73 1.49
CA ALA A 131 12.75 23.56 0.49
C ALA A 131 11.78 24.57 1.11
N THR A 132 11.74 25.79 0.59
CA THR A 132 10.90 26.89 1.09
C THR A 132 9.42 26.69 0.72
N GLY A 133 8.54 26.57 1.71
CA GLY A 133 7.09 26.51 1.53
C GLY A 133 6.48 27.86 1.13
N ARG A 134 5.14 27.90 0.92
CA ARG A 134 4.38 29.11 0.49
C ARG A 134 4.57 30.34 1.39
N ASN A 135 5.06 30.14 2.61
CA ASN A 135 5.27 31.16 3.63
C ASN A 135 6.73 31.62 3.75
N GLY A 136 7.63 31.17 2.87
CA GLY A 136 9.05 31.55 2.95
C GLY A 136 9.87 30.73 3.96
N MET A 137 9.29 29.71 4.61
CA MET A 137 9.99 28.85 5.57
C MET A 137 10.25 27.45 5.01
N PRO A 138 11.33 26.75 5.39
CA PRO A 138 11.55 25.36 5.01
C PRO A 138 10.35 24.46 5.37
N LEU A 139 9.95 23.59 4.45
CA LEU A 139 8.82 22.66 4.55
C LEU A 139 8.99 21.67 5.73
N LYS A 140 10.24 21.41 6.15
CA LYS A 140 10.62 20.43 7.17
C LYS A 140 10.18 19.01 6.76
N THR A 141 10.59 18.00 7.52
CA THR A 141 10.38 16.57 7.18
C THR A 141 8.90 16.21 6.97
N PHE A 142 8.00 16.80 7.76
CA PHE A 142 6.58 16.46 7.76
C PHE A 142 5.86 16.79 6.45
N GLN A 143 6.24 17.87 5.76
CA GLN A 143 5.53 18.33 4.55
C GLN A 143 6.10 17.71 3.26
N SER A 144 6.96 16.70 3.38
CA SER A 144 7.70 16.11 2.25
C SER A 144 7.24 14.70 1.85
N ALA A 145 6.21 14.18 2.51
CA ALA A 145 5.70 12.80 2.34
C ALA A 145 4.83 12.67 1.08
N THR A 146 5.02 11.58 0.32
CA THR A 146 4.14 11.22 -0.81
C THR A 146 2.73 10.83 -0.34
N VAL A 147 2.65 10.19 0.83
CA VAL A 147 1.38 9.79 1.46
C VAL A 147 1.44 10.13 2.93
N ALA A 148 0.41 10.85 3.40
CA ALA A 148 0.15 11.09 4.81
C ALA A 148 -1.18 10.44 5.17
N VAL A 149 -1.21 9.68 6.26
CA VAL A 149 -2.41 8.99 6.74
C VAL A 149 -2.72 9.49 8.14
N ASP A 150 -3.85 10.17 8.27
CA ASP A 150 -4.46 10.52 9.55
C ASP A 150 -5.82 9.84 9.65
N ALA A 151 -5.81 8.55 9.94
CA ALA A 151 -7.00 7.73 9.97
C ALA A 151 -6.87 6.54 10.92
N ASN A 152 -7.96 6.22 11.61
CA ASN A 152 -8.06 4.99 12.38
C ASN A 152 -8.26 3.79 11.43
N TYR A 153 -7.60 2.67 11.74
CA TYR A 153 -7.75 1.39 11.01
C TYR A 153 -7.38 1.44 9.51
N PHE A 154 -6.47 2.34 9.13
CA PHE A 154 -5.89 2.33 7.78
C PHE A 154 -5.10 1.04 7.52
N VAL A 155 -5.35 0.43 6.36
CA VAL A 155 -4.61 -0.75 5.89
C VAL A 155 -4.30 -0.57 4.42
N ALA A 156 -3.05 -0.81 4.06
CA ALA A 156 -2.58 -0.84 2.69
C ALA A 156 -1.87 -2.18 2.45
N ILE A 157 -2.25 -2.86 1.37
CA ILE A 157 -1.70 -4.15 0.98
C ILE A 157 -1.36 -4.13 -0.51
N ASN A 158 -0.29 -4.82 -0.91
CA ASN A 158 0.14 -4.93 -2.30
C ASN A 158 0.30 -3.58 -3.03
N VAL A 159 0.72 -2.55 -2.29
CA VAL A 159 0.97 -1.21 -2.82
C VAL A 159 2.37 -0.75 -2.41
N LYS A 160 3.03 -0.02 -3.31
CA LYS A 160 4.28 0.66 -3.05
C LYS A 160 4.03 2.16 -3.01
N PHE A 161 4.36 2.79 -1.90
CA PHE A 161 4.43 4.24 -1.80
C PHE A 161 5.87 4.66 -2.08
N GLU A 162 6.07 5.43 -3.14
CA GLU A 162 7.39 5.84 -3.58
C GLU A 162 7.47 7.36 -3.67
N LYS A 163 8.57 7.93 -3.18
CA LYS A 163 8.94 9.31 -3.46
C LYS A 163 9.98 9.26 -4.57
N ILE A 164 9.64 9.81 -5.73
CA ILE A 164 10.55 9.80 -6.87
C ILE A 164 11.53 10.98 -6.71
N PRO A 165 12.85 10.73 -6.56
CA PRO A 165 13.87 11.77 -6.60
C PRO A 165 13.95 12.33 -8.03
N HIS A 166 14.31 13.60 -8.19
CA HIS A 166 14.58 14.15 -9.52
C HIS A 166 16.07 14.32 -9.69
N ASN A 167 16.51 14.09 -10.92
CA ASN A 167 17.86 14.33 -11.39
C ASN A 167 18.00 15.78 -11.86
#